data_AF-A0A1G9U7H1-F1
#
_entry.id   AF-A0A1G9U7H1-F1
#
_cell.length_a   1.000
_cell.length_b   1.000
_cell.length_c   1.000
_cell.angle_alpha   90.00
_cell.angle_beta   90.00
_cell.angle_gamma   90.00
#
_symmetry.space_group_name_H-M   'P 1'
#
loop_
_entity.id
_entity.type
_entity.pdbx_description
1 polymer ?
#
loop_
_entity_poly.entity_id
_entity_poly.type
_entity_poly.pdbx_seq_one_letter_code
_entity_poly.pdbx_strand_id
1 'polypeptide(L)'
;MTQRLRFLLDTNVLIPLQDSFQILEKNLANFVRLANIGGHSLLYHPATITDFERDADVQRRERSLQRIRQYPALQDVAPCPWNTAATSANDACDNEILYALACDAVHALITEDRRLHAKARTHGLGDRVYTIQTAEDWLRRLHEPRQVFLPNIEDVPLHKLTPLLPSEFFDSLREGYPGAFDEWFRSKARENRMAWVYRDENDTLAAICIYAAQVDQKITDAGEHLSGRALKLCTFKVGETVRGRKIGELFLKAAFRYATDNACDHVFIHADPDKHDYLISLLHDFGFEERGTYANDLVLVKPHPRLAPTDSTAEPSDYIRRFFPHFRRDAQVQKFLIPIQPAFHETLFPDYSPQQQRLFGMAGNVGNAIKLAYLCHAPTNAIHPGDVVLFYRTEDEKSITSIGVVDRFEILDDAAKIASLVSRRTVYALDQIEEMAKRKTKVILFRLVEHLPHPVSYDRLKLESIVTGPIQSIRKVSDVAFSKVLAAAGR
;
A
#
# COMPACT_ATOMS: atom_id res chain seq x y z
N MET A 1 -17.09 13.06 0.31
CA MET A 1 -16.82 14.41 -0.25
C MET A 1 -15.30 14.63 -0.21
N THR A 2 -14.65 14.82 -1.34
CA THR A 2 -13.21 15.12 -1.41
C THR A 2 -12.98 16.49 -0.76
N GLN A 3 -12.20 16.56 0.32
CA GLN A 3 -11.91 17.84 0.98
C GLN A 3 -11.17 18.75 0.00
N ARG A 4 -11.76 19.92 -0.29
CA ARG A 4 -11.14 20.93 -1.15
C ARG A 4 -10.28 21.85 -0.29
N LEU A 5 -8.97 21.71 -0.41
CA LEU A 5 -8.00 22.54 0.30
C LEU A 5 -7.80 23.88 -0.43
N ARG A 6 -7.46 24.90 0.35
CA ARG A 6 -7.12 26.26 -0.12
C ARG A 6 -5.66 26.53 0.23
N PHE A 7 -4.83 26.76 -0.77
CA PHE A 7 -3.39 27.02 -0.62
C PHE A 7 -3.11 28.47 -0.97
N LEU A 8 -2.37 29.17 -0.11
CA LEU A 8 -1.86 30.50 -0.39
C LEU A 8 -0.45 30.38 -0.97
N LEU A 9 -0.22 30.96 -2.14
CA LEU A 9 1.08 30.95 -2.82
C LEU A 9 1.81 32.25 -2.54
N ASP A 10 3.06 32.14 -2.10
CA ASP A 10 3.95 33.28 -1.93
C ASP A 10 4.59 33.72 -3.25
N THR A 11 4.96 34.99 -3.31
CA THR A 11 5.64 35.73 -4.37
C THR A 11 6.84 34.95 -4.95
N ASN A 12 7.66 34.36 -4.08
CA ASN A 12 8.86 33.61 -4.46
C ASN A 12 8.56 32.25 -5.14
N VAL A 13 7.37 31.72 -4.97
CA VAL A 13 6.90 30.47 -5.60
C VAL A 13 6.21 30.76 -6.93
N LEU A 14 5.60 31.94 -7.08
CA LEU A 14 4.89 32.35 -8.29
C LEU A 14 5.81 32.80 -9.44
N ILE A 15 6.97 33.38 -9.13
CA ILE A 15 7.91 33.92 -10.14
C ILE A 15 8.58 32.82 -11.01
N PRO A 16 9.09 31.70 -10.45
CA PRO A 16 9.74 30.63 -11.23
C PRO A 16 8.77 29.76 -12.06
N LEU A 17 7.47 29.85 -11.79
CA LEU A 17 6.45 28.96 -12.36
C LEU A 17 6.35 29.03 -13.89
N GLN A 18 6.79 30.12 -14.53
CA GLN A 18 6.58 30.36 -15.95
C GLN A 18 7.66 31.26 -16.62
N ASP A 19 8.88 31.30 -16.09
CA ASP A 19 10.00 31.91 -16.83
C ASP A 19 10.61 30.90 -17.80
N SER A 20 10.39 31.11 -19.11
CA SER A 20 10.86 30.24 -20.20
C SER A 20 12.38 30.04 -20.25
N PHE A 21 13.14 30.82 -19.46
CA PHE A 21 14.60 30.80 -19.37
C PHE A 21 15.14 30.24 -18.05
N GLN A 22 14.28 29.92 -17.08
CA GLN A 22 14.68 29.19 -15.88
C GLN A 22 14.12 27.78 -15.95
N ILE A 23 14.97 26.80 -15.64
CA ILE A 23 14.53 25.41 -15.47
C ILE A 23 13.52 25.43 -14.32
N LEU A 24 12.24 25.26 -14.64
CA LEU A 24 11.20 24.99 -13.66
C LEU A 24 11.69 23.86 -12.76
N GLU A 25 11.78 24.10 -11.46
CA GLU A 25 11.99 23.02 -10.51
C GLU A 25 10.84 22.03 -10.70
N LYS A 26 11.17 20.80 -11.09
CA LYS A 26 10.25 19.69 -11.44
C LYS A 26 9.09 19.53 -10.43
N ASN A 27 9.35 19.90 -9.18
CA ASN A 27 8.45 19.78 -8.05
C ASN A 27 7.26 20.76 -8.12
N LEU A 28 7.49 21.97 -8.61
CA LEU A 28 6.47 23.04 -8.67
C LEU A 28 5.39 22.76 -9.72
N ALA A 29 5.80 22.28 -10.90
CA ALA A 29 4.88 21.86 -11.96
C ALA A 29 4.02 20.66 -11.52
N ASN A 30 4.62 19.69 -10.83
CA ASN A 30 3.89 18.55 -10.27
C ASN A 30 2.89 18.98 -9.21
N PHE A 31 3.27 19.91 -8.32
CA PHE A 31 2.38 20.45 -7.30
C PHE A 31 1.13 21.09 -7.90
N VAL A 32 1.28 21.99 -8.89
CA VAL A 32 0.13 22.66 -9.53
C VAL A 32 -0.76 21.65 -10.26
N ARG A 33 -0.17 20.68 -10.94
CA ARG A 33 -0.92 19.57 -11.59
C ARG A 33 -1.74 18.80 -10.55
N LEU A 34 -1.14 18.41 -9.43
CA LEU A 34 -1.81 17.64 -8.37
C LEU A 34 -2.89 18.46 -7.66
N ALA A 35 -2.68 19.76 -7.44
CA ALA A 35 -3.68 20.65 -6.86
C ALA A 35 -4.92 20.77 -7.76
N ASN A 36 -4.71 20.91 -9.07
CA ASN A 36 -5.80 20.95 -10.05
C ASN A 36 -6.56 19.61 -10.15
N ILE A 37 -5.85 18.47 -10.13
CA ILE A 37 -6.47 17.13 -10.09
C ILE A 37 -7.35 16.98 -8.84
N GLY A 38 -6.90 17.49 -7.70
CA GLY A 38 -7.63 17.49 -6.44
C GLY A 38 -8.80 18.46 -6.34
N GLY A 39 -8.98 19.34 -7.33
CA GLY A 39 -9.91 20.46 -7.24
C GLY A 39 -9.61 21.42 -6.09
N HIS A 40 -8.35 21.55 -5.71
CA HIS A 40 -7.89 22.46 -4.66
C HIS A 40 -7.71 23.87 -5.23
N SER A 41 -7.98 24.88 -4.40
CA SER A 41 -7.86 26.29 -4.79
C SER A 41 -6.47 26.82 -4.47
N LEU A 42 -5.74 27.22 -5.50
CA LEU A 42 -4.49 27.97 -5.38
C LEU A 42 -4.82 29.46 -5.38
N LEU A 43 -4.48 30.18 -4.32
CA LEU A 43 -4.84 31.58 -4.08
C LEU A 43 -3.58 32.43 -3.89
N TYR A 44 -3.70 33.72 -4.15
CA TYR A 44 -2.69 34.70 -3.74
C TYR A 44 -3.29 35.75 -2.80
N HIS A 45 -2.42 36.41 -2.04
CA HIS A 45 -2.81 37.47 -1.12
C HIS A 45 -2.78 38.85 -1.81
N PRO A 46 -3.80 39.71 -1.68
CA PRO A 46 -3.82 41.04 -2.30
C PRO A 46 -2.59 41.91 -1.96
N ALA A 47 -2.03 41.78 -0.75
CA ALA A 47 -0.80 42.48 -0.35
C ALA A 47 0.39 42.21 -1.30
N THR A 48 0.43 41.03 -1.93
CA THR A 48 1.45 40.66 -2.92
C THR A 48 1.35 41.53 -4.19
N ILE A 49 0.17 42.00 -4.58
CA ILE A 49 0.02 42.97 -5.69
C ILE A 49 0.65 44.30 -5.31
N THR A 50 0.39 44.76 -4.09
CA THR A 50 0.94 46.02 -3.58
C THR A 50 2.46 45.97 -3.49
N ASP A 51 3.04 44.80 -3.24
CA ASP A 51 4.49 44.58 -3.29
C ASP A 51 5.03 44.65 -4.73
N PHE A 52 4.36 43.98 -5.70
CA PHE A 52 4.75 44.04 -7.10
C PHE A 52 4.65 45.44 -7.71
N GLU A 53 3.66 46.25 -7.33
CA GLU A 53 3.50 47.62 -7.83
C GLU A 53 4.68 48.53 -7.44
N ARG A 54 5.41 48.18 -6.37
CA ARG A 54 6.59 48.89 -5.86
C ARG A 54 7.90 48.45 -6.51
N ASP A 55 7.89 47.43 -7.38
CA ASP A 55 9.08 46.99 -8.10
C ASP A 55 9.55 48.09 -9.09
N ALA A 56 10.84 48.43 -9.02
CA ALA A 56 11.46 49.49 -9.83
C ALA A 56 11.67 49.08 -11.30
N ASP A 57 11.69 47.77 -11.59
CA ASP A 57 11.79 47.24 -12.95
C ASP A 57 10.39 47.11 -13.57
N VAL A 58 10.08 48.02 -14.50
CA VAL A 58 8.79 48.09 -15.19
C VAL A 58 8.46 46.79 -15.95
N GLN A 59 9.47 46.14 -16.55
CA GLN A 59 9.25 44.88 -17.28
C GLN A 59 9.03 43.70 -16.33
N ARG A 60 9.68 43.68 -15.16
CA ARG A 60 9.46 42.65 -14.13
C ARG A 60 8.11 42.81 -13.45
N ARG A 61 7.70 44.05 -13.20
CA ARG A 61 6.40 44.41 -12.63
C ARG A 61 5.23 43.99 -13.52
N GLU A 62 5.25 44.37 -14.80
CA GLU A 62 4.17 44.03 -15.73
C GLU A 62 4.02 42.51 -15.91
N ARG A 63 5.15 41.78 -15.99
CA ARG A 63 5.15 40.32 -16.05
C ARG A 63 4.56 39.68 -14.79
N SER A 64 4.92 40.17 -13.61
CA SER A 64 4.44 39.62 -12.33
C SER A 64 2.94 39.89 -12.13
N LEU A 65 2.46 41.09 -12.50
CA LEU A 65 1.05 41.49 -12.40
C LEU A 65 0.13 40.75 -13.39
N GLN A 66 0.59 40.49 -14.62
CA GLN A 66 -0.19 39.68 -15.58
C GLN A 66 -0.30 38.21 -15.14
N ARG A 67 0.73 37.68 -14.46
CA ARG A 67 0.80 36.28 -14.03
C ARG A 67 -0.03 36.00 -12.78
N ILE A 68 -0.01 36.89 -11.78
CA ILE A 68 -0.78 36.69 -10.53
C ILE A 68 -2.30 36.69 -10.76
N ARG A 69 -2.77 37.42 -11.80
CA ARG A 69 -4.19 37.47 -12.21
C ARG A 69 -4.76 36.15 -12.75
N GLN A 70 -3.91 35.15 -13.02
CA GLN A 70 -4.37 33.80 -13.42
C GLN A 70 -4.90 32.99 -12.23
N TYR A 71 -4.55 33.37 -11.01
CA TYR A 71 -5.01 32.73 -9.79
C TYR A 71 -6.11 33.58 -9.13
N PRO A 72 -7.06 32.98 -8.41
CA PRO A 72 -8.02 33.74 -7.62
C PRO A 72 -7.35 34.47 -6.45
N ALA A 73 -7.78 35.71 -6.19
CA ALA A 73 -7.34 36.48 -5.02
C ALA A 73 -8.08 36.00 -3.75
N LEU A 74 -7.43 36.10 -2.60
CA LEU A 74 -8.11 35.98 -1.32
C LEU A 74 -9.05 37.19 -1.12
N GLN A 75 -10.35 36.94 -0.96
CA GLN A 75 -11.37 37.98 -0.75
C GLN A 75 -11.56 38.26 0.74
N ASP A 76 -11.97 39.50 1.08
CA ASP A 76 -12.35 39.94 2.43
C ASP A 76 -11.29 39.64 3.51
N VAL A 77 -10.04 40.03 3.23
CA VAL A 77 -8.91 39.83 4.15
C VAL A 77 -9.06 40.70 5.40
N ALA A 78 -8.96 40.08 6.58
CA ALA A 78 -8.95 40.80 7.85
C ALA A 78 -7.69 41.67 8.00
N PRO A 79 -7.81 42.91 8.49
CA PRO A 79 -6.65 43.79 8.69
C PRO A 79 -5.70 43.20 9.73
N CYS A 80 -4.40 43.14 9.40
CA CYS A 80 -3.40 42.52 10.25
C CYS A 80 -3.04 43.40 11.46
N PRO A 81 -3.27 42.95 12.71
CA PRO A 81 -2.94 43.70 13.91
C PRO A 81 -1.43 43.64 14.25
N TRP A 82 -0.65 42.84 13.52
CA TRP A 82 0.80 42.70 13.73
C TRP A 82 1.63 43.80 13.07
N ASN A 83 0.99 44.65 12.27
CA ASN A 83 1.64 45.78 11.63
C ASN A 83 1.64 47.00 12.56
N THR A 84 2.82 47.55 12.84
CA THR A 84 3.04 48.74 13.66
C THR A 84 3.62 49.87 12.79
N ALA A 85 3.64 51.11 13.29
CA ALA A 85 4.18 52.26 12.57
C ALA A 85 5.69 52.13 12.21
N ALA A 86 6.41 51.17 12.78
CA ALA A 86 7.82 50.88 12.51
C ALA A 86 8.04 49.67 11.58
N THR A 87 6.97 48.98 11.17
CA THR A 87 7.06 47.79 10.33
C THR A 87 7.42 48.20 8.89
N SER A 88 8.46 47.57 8.32
CA SER A 88 8.85 47.84 6.94
C SER A 88 7.75 47.41 5.97
N ALA A 89 7.72 48.01 4.78
CA ALA A 89 6.75 47.69 3.73
C ALA A 89 6.70 46.19 3.37
N ASN A 90 7.85 45.50 3.39
CA ASN A 90 7.95 44.08 3.08
C ASN A 90 7.52 43.22 4.28
N ASP A 91 7.90 43.61 5.49
CA ASP A 91 7.47 42.93 6.71
C ASP A 91 5.95 43.05 6.92
N ALA A 92 5.35 44.16 6.49
CA ALA A 92 3.90 44.36 6.55
C ALA A 92 3.15 43.38 5.64
N CYS A 93 3.69 43.11 4.45
CA CYS A 93 3.16 42.11 3.52
C CYS A 93 3.26 40.69 4.08
N ASP A 94 4.45 40.31 4.58
CA ASP A 94 4.68 39.00 5.23
C ASP A 94 3.70 38.75 6.39
N ASN A 95 3.50 39.78 7.23
CA ASN A 95 2.60 39.71 8.37
C ASN A 95 1.14 39.58 7.96
N GLU A 96 0.71 40.26 6.89
CA GLU A 96 -0.64 40.11 6.35
C GLU A 96 -0.89 38.71 5.79
N ILE A 97 0.08 38.14 5.07
CA ILE A 97 0.02 36.77 4.55
C ILE A 97 -0.06 35.74 5.69
N LEU A 98 0.78 35.89 6.72
CA LEU A 98 0.77 35.00 7.88
C LEU A 98 -0.49 35.18 8.74
N TYR A 99 -1.03 36.40 8.83
CA TYR A 99 -2.26 36.66 9.56
C TYR A 99 -3.48 36.06 8.85
N ALA A 100 -3.52 36.09 7.52
CA ALA A 100 -4.54 35.38 6.76
C ALA A 100 -4.52 33.86 7.02
N LEU A 101 -3.33 33.28 7.23
CA LEU A 101 -3.18 31.89 7.65
C LEU A 101 -3.67 31.67 9.09
N ALA A 102 -3.36 32.59 10.01
CA ALA A 102 -3.81 32.53 11.41
C ALA A 102 -5.34 32.64 11.57
N CYS A 103 -5.99 33.41 10.70
CA CYS A 103 -7.43 33.60 10.65
C CYS A 103 -8.18 32.48 9.91
N ASP A 104 -7.50 31.37 9.59
CA ASP A 104 -8.08 30.21 8.90
C ASP A 104 -8.67 30.51 7.51
N ALA A 105 -8.24 31.60 6.88
CA ALA A 105 -8.69 31.97 5.53
C ALA A 105 -8.18 30.96 4.46
N VAL A 106 -7.08 30.27 4.76
CA VAL A 106 -6.46 29.24 3.92
C VAL A 106 -5.97 28.06 4.77
N HIS A 107 -5.84 26.88 4.18
CA HIS A 107 -5.42 25.69 4.90
C HIS A 107 -3.89 25.67 5.10
N ALA A 108 -3.16 26.13 4.09
CA ALA A 108 -1.70 26.10 4.06
C ALA A 108 -1.12 27.27 3.25
N LEU A 109 0.06 27.73 3.67
CA LEU A 109 0.89 28.69 2.93
C LEU A 109 2.07 27.94 2.29
N ILE A 110 2.36 28.24 1.02
CA ILE A 110 3.47 27.63 0.29
C ILE A 110 4.50 28.71 -0.02
N THR A 111 5.69 28.57 0.57
CA THR A 111 6.80 29.51 0.43
C THR A 111 8.15 28.78 0.53
N GLU A 112 9.13 29.24 -0.25
CA GLU A 112 10.54 28.85 -0.13
C GLU A 112 11.35 29.86 0.71
N ASP A 113 10.73 30.93 1.22
CA ASP A 113 11.42 31.94 2.02
C ASP A 113 11.67 31.47 3.46
N ARG A 114 12.94 31.22 3.78
CA ARG A 114 13.39 30.81 5.12
C ARG A 114 13.03 31.84 6.20
N ARG A 115 12.96 33.13 5.87
CA ARG A 115 12.57 34.20 6.80
C ARG A 115 11.09 34.10 7.15
N LEU A 116 10.24 33.82 6.16
CA LEU A 116 8.80 33.64 6.37
C LEU A 116 8.52 32.37 7.18
N HIS A 117 9.25 31.28 6.93
CA HIS A 117 9.22 30.07 7.77
C HIS A 117 9.66 30.32 9.22
N ALA A 118 10.66 31.18 9.45
CA ALA A 118 11.10 31.53 10.80
C ALA A 118 10.06 32.41 11.53
N LYS A 119 9.46 33.38 10.83
CA LYS A 119 8.35 34.20 11.36
C LYS A 119 7.14 33.35 11.70
N ALA A 120 6.71 32.45 10.80
CA ALA A 120 5.59 31.54 11.03
C ALA A 120 5.77 30.69 12.30
N ARG A 121 6.97 30.15 12.53
CA ARG A 121 7.30 29.40 13.76
C ARG A 121 7.18 30.25 15.02
N THR A 122 7.58 31.52 14.95
CA THR A 122 7.47 32.46 16.08
C THR A 122 6.01 32.74 16.44
N HIS A 123 5.11 32.69 15.46
CA HIS A 123 3.65 32.84 15.64
C HIS A 123 2.90 31.51 15.84
N GLY A 124 3.59 30.37 15.97
CA GLY A 124 2.96 29.05 16.16
C GLY A 124 2.27 28.48 14.92
N LEU A 125 2.53 29.03 13.73
CA LEU A 125 1.92 28.63 12.45
C LEU A 125 2.81 27.68 11.62
N GLY A 126 3.93 27.24 12.16
CA GLY A 126 4.93 26.44 11.44
C GLY A 126 4.37 25.18 10.78
N ASP A 127 3.39 24.53 11.41
CA ASP A 127 2.77 23.29 10.92
C ASP A 127 1.86 23.50 9.69
N ARG A 128 1.61 24.75 9.30
CA ARG A 128 0.76 25.13 8.16
C ARG A 128 1.51 25.88 7.06
N VAL A 129 2.83 25.99 7.19
CA VAL A 129 3.70 26.61 6.18
C VAL A 129 4.59 25.53 5.56
N TYR A 130 4.46 25.33 4.26
CA TYR A 130 5.10 24.25 3.53
C TYR A 130 6.06 24.80 2.46
N THR A 131 7.12 24.06 2.20
CA THR A 131 7.92 24.20 0.97
C THR A 131 7.19 23.55 -0.20
N ILE A 132 7.60 23.87 -1.44
CA ILE A 132 7.05 23.28 -2.66
C ILE A 132 7.18 21.76 -2.62
N GLN A 133 8.34 21.23 -2.22
CA GLN A 133 8.57 19.78 -2.14
C GLN A 133 7.64 19.10 -1.12
N THR A 134 7.50 19.69 0.07
CA THR A 134 6.62 19.11 1.11
C THR A 134 5.14 19.22 0.74
N ALA A 135 4.74 20.29 0.07
CA ALA A 135 3.39 20.45 -0.47
C ALA A 135 3.11 19.47 -1.63
N GLU A 136 4.07 19.25 -2.53
CA GLU A 136 3.97 18.23 -3.57
C GLU A 136 3.83 16.84 -2.95
N ASP A 137 4.69 16.47 -2.00
CA ASP A 137 4.63 15.17 -1.31
C ASP A 137 3.29 14.99 -0.59
N TRP A 138 2.75 16.05 0.01
CA TRP A 138 1.44 16.03 0.63
C TRP A 138 0.33 15.77 -0.38
N LEU A 139 0.28 16.53 -1.49
CA LEU A 139 -0.73 16.34 -2.53
C LEU A 139 -0.58 15.01 -3.27
N ARG A 140 0.64 14.53 -3.44
CA ARG A 140 0.95 13.23 -4.01
C ARG A 140 0.34 12.12 -3.14
N ARG A 141 0.51 12.19 -1.82
CA ARG A 141 -0.13 11.26 -0.87
C ARG A 141 -1.66 11.38 -0.86
N LEU A 142 -2.20 12.56 -1.15
CA LEU A 142 -3.64 12.82 -1.13
C LEU A 142 -4.34 12.29 -2.41
N HIS A 143 -3.71 12.45 -3.57
CA HIS A 143 -4.36 12.21 -4.87
C HIS A 143 -3.82 11.03 -5.66
N GLU A 144 -2.55 10.67 -5.49
CA GLU A 144 -2.00 9.50 -6.18
C GLU A 144 -2.29 8.27 -5.31
N PRO A 145 -3.02 7.27 -5.83
CA PRO A 145 -3.17 6.02 -5.11
C PRO A 145 -1.78 5.42 -4.89
N ARG A 146 -1.55 4.91 -3.68
CA ARG A 146 -0.30 4.21 -3.38
C ARG A 146 -0.21 2.99 -4.28
N GLN A 147 0.80 2.96 -5.13
CA GLN A 147 1.12 1.81 -5.97
C GLN A 147 1.77 0.72 -5.13
N VAL A 148 1.43 -0.52 -5.44
CA VAL A 148 1.97 -1.69 -4.75
C VAL A 148 3.18 -2.20 -5.51
N PHE A 149 4.32 -2.24 -4.82
CA PHE A 149 5.52 -2.89 -5.33
C PHE A 149 5.65 -4.27 -4.68
N LEU A 150 5.63 -5.31 -5.51
CA LEU A 150 5.92 -6.69 -5.13
C LEU A 150 6.93 -7.25 -6.15
N PRO A 151 7.85 -8.14 -5.72
CA PRO A 151 8.68 -8.85 -6.67
C PRO A 151 7.80 -9.69 -7.62
N ASN A 152 8.21 -9.80 -8.87
CA ASN A 152 7.55 -10.57 -9.93
C ASN A 152 6.17 -10.04 -10.38
N ILE A 153 5.79 -8.82 -10.00
CA ILE A 153 4.58 -8.17 -10.53
C ILE A 153 4.92 -6.76 -11.01
N GLU A 154 4.33 -6.36 -12.13
CA GLU A 154 4.41 -4.96 -12.60
C GLU A 154 3.02 -4.33 -12.49
N ASP A 155 2.95 -3.12 -11.93
CA ASP A 155 1.75 -2.29 -11.97
C ASP A 155 1.85 -1.34 -13.17
N VAL A 156 1.05 -1.59 -14.21
CA VAL A 156 1.15 -0.88 -15.49
C VAL A 156 -0.18 -0.27 -15.89
N PRO A 157 -0.19 0.89 -16.57
CA PRO A 157 -1.42 1.43 -17.12
C PRO A 157 -1.91 0.54 -18.27
N LEU A 158 -3.23 0.34 -18.33
CA LEU A 158 -3.87 -0.60 -19.25
C LEU A 158 -3.59 -0.29 -20.73
N HIS A 159 -3.39 0.99 -21.07
CA HIS A 159 -3.04 1.39 -22.43
C HIS A 159 -1.70 0.83 -22.91
N LYS A 160 -0.73 0.57 -22.01
CA LYS A 160 0.56 -0.06 -22.35
C LYS A 160 0.37 -1.47 -22.90
N LEU A 161 -0.73 -2.14 -22.53
CA LEU A 161 -1.05 -3.50 -22.95
C LEU A 161 -1.95 -3.56 -24.20
N THR A 162 -2.48 -2.42 -24.66
CA THR A 162 -3.34 -2.36 -25.85
C THR A 162 -2.68 -2.95 -27.12
N PRO A 163 -1.37 -2.75 -27.39
CA PRO A 163 -0.70 -3.39 -28.52
C PRO A 163 -0.65 -4.92 -28.44
N LEU A 164 -0.76 -5.50 -27.24
CA LEU A 164 -0.75 -6.94 -27.01
C LEU A 164 -2.14 -7.58 -27.13
N LEU A 165 -3.20 -6.79 -27.32
CA LEU A 165 -4.56 -7.33 -27.47
C LEU A 165 -4.68 -8.40 -28.56
N PRO A 166 -4.04 -8.29 -29.74
CA PRO A 166 -4.13 -9.34 -30.77
C PRO A 166 -3.44 -10.66 -30.41
N SER A 167 -2.72 -10.74 -29.29
CA SER A 167 -2.04 -11.98 -28.88
C SER A 167 -3.02 -13.06 -28.42
N GLU A 168 -2.59 -14.31 -28.54
CA GLU A 168 -3.36 -15.51 -28.16
C GLU A 168 -3.75 -15.51 -26.67
N PHE A 169 -2.98 -14.82 -25.84
CA PHE A 169 -3.27 -14.68 -24.41
C PHE A 169 -4.68 -14.11 -24.15
N PHE A 170 -5.18 -13.22 -25.02
CA PHE A 170 -6.50 -12.61 -24.85
C PHE A 170 -7.64 -13.38 -25.55
N ASP A 171 -7.37 -14.42 -26.32
CA ASP A 171 -8.41 -15.15 -27.08
C ASP A 171 -9.50 -15.71 -26.17
N SER A 172 -9.11 -16.45 -25.13
CA SER A 172 -10.07 -16.93 -24.12
C SER A 172 -10.87 -15.84 -23.40
N LEU A 173 -10.36 -14.60 -23.31
CA LEU A 173 -11.13 -13.47 -22.75
C LEU A 173 -12.14 -12.93 -23.78
N ARG A 174 -11.77 -12.91 -25.06
CA ARG A 174 -12.67 -12.56 -26.16
C ARG A 174 -13.79 -13.58 -26.32
N GLU A 175 -13.51 -14.87 -26.14
CA GLU A 175 -14.53 -15.93 -26.18
C GLU A 175 -15.59 -15.75 -25.09
N GLY A 176 -15.19 -15.26 -23.90
CA GLY A 176 -16.11 -14.92 -22.81
C GLY A 176 -16.98 -13.68 -23.10
N TYR A 177 -16.52 -12.79 -23.98
CA TYR A 177 -17.20 -11.53 -24.33
C TYR A 177 -17.14 -11.27 -25.84
N PRO A 178 -17.85 -12.06 -26.67
CA PRO A 178 -17.71 -12.04 -28.12
C PRO A 178 -17.96 -10.64 -28.71
N GLY A 179 -16.96 -10.11 -29.42
CA GLY A 179 -17.02 -8.81 -30.12
C GLY A 179 -16.96 -7.57 -29.22
N ALA A 180 -17.07 -7.69 -27.90
CA ALA A 180 -17.14 -6.56 -26.98
C ALA A 180 -15.87 -6.36 -26.12
N PHE A 181 -15.05 -7.40 -25.93
CA PHE A 181 -13.89 -7.35 -25.03
C PHE A 181 -12.86 -6.27 -25.42
N ASP A 182 -12.46 -6.23 -26.70
CA ASP A 182 -11.41 -5.32 -27.17
C ASP A 182 -11.85 -3.84 -27.06
N GLU A 183 -13.12 -3.55 -27.35
CA GLU A 183 -13.69 -2.21 -27.18
C GLU A 183 -13.78 -1.82 -25.71
N TRP A 184 -14.26 -2.73 -24.86
CA TRP A 184 -14.26 -2.54 -23.41
C TRP A 184 -12.86 -2.25 -22.88
N PHE A 185 -11.86 -3.04 -23.28
CA PHE A 185 -10.47 -2.89 -22.86
C PHE A 185 -9.92 -1.52 -23.26
N ARG A 186 -10.13 -1.11 -24.52
CA ARG A 186 -9.68 0.21 -25.02
C ARG A 186 -10.40 1.35 -24.32
N SER A 187 -11.71 1.22 -24.07
CA SER A 187 -12.48 2.19 -23.30
C SER A 187 -11.91 2.35 -21.88
N LYS A 188 -11.62 1.21 -21.22
CA LYS A 188 -11.01 1.19 -19.89
C LYS A 188 -9.57 1.71 -19.87
N ALA A 189 -8.83 1.52 -20.95
CA ALA A 189 -7.51 2.11 -21.11
C ALA A 189 -7.56 3.64 -21.22
N ARG A 190 -8.58 4.20 -21.90
CA ARG A 190 -8.83 5.65 -21.95
C ARG A 190 -9.23 6.24 -20.60
N GLU A 191 -9.90 5.46 -19.75
CA GLU A 191 -10.19 5.82 -18.35
C GLU A 191 -8.95 5.78 -17.43
N ASN A 192 -7.74 5.57 -17.98
CA ASN A 192 -6.48 5.46 -17.23
C ASN A 192 -6.50 4.35 -16.16
N ARG A 193 -7.13 3.21 -16.46
CA ARG A 193 -7.10 2.05 -15.56
C ARG A 193 -5.72 1.44 -15.48
N MET A 194 -5.46 0.82 -14.34
CA MET A 194 -4.22 0.11 -14.03
C MET A 194 -4.46 -1.40 -14.06
N ALA A 195 -3.39 -2.15 -14.28
CA ALA A 195 -3.39 -3.60 -14.22
C ALA A 195 -2.09 -4.10 -13.62
N TRP A 196 -2.21 -5.09 -12.74
CA TRP A 196 -1.07 -5.90 -12.33
C TRP A 196 -0.80 -6.95 -13.38
N VAL A 197 0.44 -7.06 -13.84
CA VAL A 197 0.85 -8.07 -14.83
C VAL A 197 1.99 -8.92 -14.31
N TYR A 198 1.98 -10.18 -14.73
CA TYR A 198 3.09 -11.11 -14.55
C TYR A 198 3.62 -11.50 -15.92
N ARG A 199 4.94 -11.45 -16.06
CA ARG A 199 5.67 -11.88 -17.26
C ARG A 199 6.46 -13.14 -16.96
N ASP A 200 6.48 -14.06 -17.91
CA ASP A 200 7.31 -15.27 -17.80
C ASP A 200 8.80 -14.96 -18.04
N GLU A 201 9.63 -16.01 -18.02
CA GLU A 201 11.08 -15.90 -18.21
C GLU A 201 11.48 -15.36 -19.60
N ASN A 202 10.56 -15.38 -20.57
CA ASN A 202 10.73 -14.85 -21.92
C ASN A 202 10.12 -13.44 -22.08
N ASP A 203 9.82 -12.75 -20.97
CA ASP A 203 9.17 -11.43 -20.94
C ASP A 203 7.74 -11.42 -21.56
N THR A 204 7.14 -12.60 -21.75
CA THR A 204 5.82 -12.73 -22.36
C THR A 204 4.73 -12.56 -21.30
N LEU A 205 3.65 -11.84 -21.64
CA LEU A 205 2.52 -11.62 -20.73
C LEU A 205 1.86 -12.96 -20.42
N ALA A 206 1.97 -13.41 -19.16
CA ALA A 206 1.46 -14.71 -18.74
C ALA A 206 0.35 -14.62 -17.70
N ALA A 207 0.15 -13.47 -17.04
CA ALA A 207 -1.04 -13.23 -16.22
C ALA A 207 -1.38 -11.73 -16.14
N ILE A 208 -2.66 -11.42 -15.94
CA ILE A 208 -3.17 -10.05 -15.79
C ILE A 208 -4.27 -9.98 -14.73
N CYS A 209 -4.22 -8.95 -13.89
CA CYS A 209 -5.30 -8.55 -13.02
C CYS A 209 -5.60 -7.05 -13.22
N ILE A 210 -6.72 -6.74 -13.87
CA ILE A 210 -7.20 -5.36 -14.07
C ILE A 210 -8.01 -4.97 -12.84
N TYR A 211 -7.71 -3.82 -12.25
CA TYR A 211 -8.38 -3.38 -11.02
C TYR A 211 -8.86 -1.93 -11.12
N ALA A 212 -9.84 -1.58 -10.30
CA ALA A 212 -10.35 -0.22 -10.18
C ALA A 212 -10.83 0.06 -8.75
N ALA A 213 -10.44 1.21 -8.19
CA ALA A 213 -11.03 1.70 -6.95
C ALA A 213 -12.34 2.42 -7.28
N GLN A 214 -13.42 2.06 -6.58
CA GLN A 214 -14.77 2.57 -6.78
C GLN A 214 -15.36 2.95 -5.42
N VAL A 215 -16.36 3.83 -5.41
CA VAL A 215 -17.01 4.32 -4.17
C VAL A 215 -18.50 4.14 -4.30
N ASP A 216 -19.14 3.60 -3.26
CA ASP A 216 -20.60 3.44 -3.13
C ASP A 216 -21.27 2.75 -4.33
N GLN A 217 -20.61 1.72 -4.87
CA GLN A 217 -21.07 1.09 -6.11
C GLN A 217 -22.13 0.01 -5.86
N LYS A 218 -23.14 -0.03 -6.74
CA LYS A 218 -24.05 -1.17 -6.91
C LYS A 218 -23.26 -2.40 -7.41
N ILE A 219 -23.32 -3.49 -6.66
CA ILE A 219 -22.55 -4.71 -6.93
C ILE A 219 -23.36 -5.88 -7.47
N THR A 220 -24.68 -5.91 -7.22
CA THR A 220 -25.59 -7.00 -7.63
C THR A 220 -26.78 -6.47 -8.43
N ASP A 221 -27.44 -7.30 -9.21
CA ASP A 221 -28.65 -6.92 -9.95
C ASP A 221 -29.78 -6.50 -9.02
N ALA A 222 -29.87 -7.18 -7.86
CA ALA A 222 -30.82 -6.93 -6.77
C ALA A 222 -30.65 -5.57 -6.07
N GLY A 223 -29.58 -4.81 -6.35
CA GLY A 223 -29.39 -3.47 -5.79
C GLY A 223 -28.60 -3.43 -4.48
N GLU A 224 -27.80 -4.45 -4.17
CA GLU A 224 -26.85 -4.36 -3.05
C GLU A 224 -25.74 -3.37 -3.39
N HIS A 225 -25.38 -2.55 -2.40
CA HIS A 225 -24.35 -1.53 -2.52
C HIS A 225 -23.26 -1.80 -1.47
N LEU A 226 -22.00 -1.62 -1.87
CA LEU A 226 -20.89 -1.58 -0.92
C LEU A 226 -20.66 -0.15 -0.49
N SER A 227 -20.92 0.15 0.77
CA SER A 227 -20.64 1.46 1.36
C SER A 227 -19.13 1.71 1.47
N GLY A 228 -18.69 2.91 1.14
CA GLY A 228 -17.29 3.30 1.26
C GLY A 228 -16.47 2.96 0.01
N ARG A 229 -15.14 2.91 0.18
CA ARG A 229 -14.22 2.69 -0.93
C ARG A 229 -14.02 1.19 -1.14
N ALA A 230 -14.28 0.70 -2.35
CA ALA A 230 -14.14 -0.71 -2.71
C ALA A 230 -13.13 -0.88 -3.85
N LEU A 231 -12.32 -1.94 -3.78
CA LEU A 231 -11.44 -2.35 -4.88
C LEU A 231 -12.14 -3.43 -5.72
N LYS A 232 -12.49 -3.10 -6.97
CA LYS A 232 -13.00 -4.07 -7.94
C LYS A 232 -11.85 -4.72 -8.69
N LEU A 233 -11.78 -6.05 -8.66
CA LEU A 233 -10.98 -6.83 -9.59
C LEU A 233 -11.83 -7.10 -10.83
N CYS A 234 -11.56 -6.38 -11.92
CA CYS A 234 -12.39 -6.39 -13.13
C CYS A 234 -12.10 -7.57 -14.05
N THR A 235 -10.83 -7.92 -14.19
CA THR A 235 -10.40 -9.08 -14.99
C THR A 235 -9.31 -9.76 -14.22
N PHE A 236 -9.43 -11.07 -14.01
CA PHE A 236 -8.46 -11.86 -13.28
C PHE A 236 -8.13 -13.09 -14.12
N LYS A 237 -6.99 -13.05 -14.82
CA LYS A 237 -6.57 -14.14 -15.70
C LYS A 237 -5.14 -14.57 -15.39
N VAL A 238 -4.99 -15.87 -15.18
CA VAL A 238 -3.69 -16.55 -15.06
C VAL A 238 -3.56 -17.51 -16.23
N GLY A 239 -2.55 -17.30 -17.07
CA GLY A 239 -2.25 -18.15 -18.22
C GLY A 239 -1.87 -19.57 -17.80
N GLU A 240 -2.14 -20.54 -18.68
CA GLU A 240 -1.95 -21.96 -18.37
C GLU A 240 -0.48 -22.31 -18.11
N THR A 241 0.43 -21.66 -18.86
CA THR A 241 1.89 -21.82 -18.75
C THR A 241 2.45 -21.47 -17.37
N VAL A 242 1.73 -20.63 -16.61
CA VAL A 242 2.12 -20.18 -15.26
C VAL A 242 1.17 -20.67 -14.18
N ARG A 243 0.20 -21.54 -14.52
CA ARG A 243 -0.67 -22.17 -13.52
C ARG A 243 0.17 -22.95 -12.50
N GLY A 244 -0.25 -22.84 -11.25
CA GLY A 244 0.48 -23.38 -10.11
C GLY A 244 1.68 -22.56 -9.62
N ARG A 245 2.18 -21.53 -10.33
CA ARG A 245 3.27 -20.65 -9.81
C ARG A 245 2.82 -19.68 -8.71
N LYS A 246 1.62 -19.91 -8.15
CA LYS A 246 0.95 -19.07 -7.13
C LYS A 246 0.71 -17.62 -7.55
N ILE A 247 0.64 -17.36 -8.87
CA ILE A 247 0.37 -16.02 -9.41
C ILE A 247 -0.99 -15.47 -8.96
N GLY A 248 -2.00 -16.34 -8.80
CA GLY A 248 -3.28 -15.93 -8.23
C GLY A 248 -3.15 -15.41 -6.79
N GLU A 249 -2.34 -16.07 -5.95
CA GLU A 249 -2.05 -15.59 -4.59
C GLU A 249 -1.27 -14.27 -4.62
N LEU A 250 -0.36 -14.09 -5.59
CA LEU A 250 0.39 -12.85 -5.79
C LEU A 250 -0.53 -11.67 -6.15
N PHE A 251 -1.52 -11.88 -7.03
CA PHE A 251 -2.54 -10.84 -7.32
C PHE A 251 -3.39 -10.52 -6.09
N LEU A 252 -3.77 -11.51 -5.29
CA LEU A 252 -4.50 -11.25 -4.04
C LEU A 252 -3.62 -10.52 -3.02
N LYS A 253 -2.33 -10.84 -2.93
CA LYS A 253 -1.34 -10.12 -2.10
C LYS A 253 -1.25 -8.66 -2.55
N ALA A 254 -1.20 -8.40 -3.85
CA ALA A 254 -1.23 -7.05 -4.41
C ALA A 254 -2.53 -6.32 -4.08
N ALA A 255 -3.68 -6.99 -4.27
CA ALA A 255 -4.99 -6.44 -3.98
C ALA A 255 -5.18 -6.06 -2.50
N PHE A 256 -4.75 -6.92 -1.57
CA PHE A 256 -4.87 -6.64 -0.13
C PHE A 256 -3.92 -5.54 0.33
N ARG A 257 -2.70 -5.47 -0.23
CA ARG A 257 -1.79 -4.33 0.01
C ARG A 257 -2.40 -3.04 -0.51
N TYR A 258 -2.89 -3.03 -1.74
CA TYR A 258 -3.54 -1.87 -2.35
C TYR A 258 -4.75 -1.42 -1.53
N ALA A 259 -5.61 -2.36 -1.11
CA ALA A 259 -6.78 -2.07 -0.29
C ALA A 259 -6.39 -1.46 1.07
N THR A 260 -5.34 -1.97 1.70
CA THR A 260 -4.82 -1.42 2.96
C THR A 260 -4.26 -0.01 2.76
N ASP A 261 -3.38 0.17 1.77
CA ASP A 261 -2.69 1.42 1.49
C ASP A 261 -3.61 2.55 1.01
N ASN A 262 -4.70 2.18 0.32
CA ASN A 262 -5.69 3.12 -0.20
C ASN A 262 -6.98 3.19 0.64
N ALA A 263 -6.97 2.55 1.82
CA ALA A 263 -8.07 2.57 2.78
C ALA A 263 -9.42 2.12 2.18
N CYS A 264 -9.38 1.07 1.36
CA CYS A 264 -10.57 0.41 0.84
C CYS A 264 -11.18 -0.49 1.92
N ASP A 265 -12.49 -0.38 2.12
CA ASP A 265 -13.26 -1.17 3.10
C ASP A 265 -13.65 -2.55 2.56
N HIS A 266 -13.62 -2.72 1.23
CA HIS A 266 -14.02 -3.96 0.56
C HIS A 266 -13.14 -4.27 -0.65
N VAL A 267 -12.97 -5.56 -0.96
CA VAL A 267 -12.44 -6.05 -2.24
C VAL A 267 -13.49 -6.97 -2.85
N PHE A 268 -13.81 -6.80 -4.13
CA PHE A 268 -14.82 -7.65 -4.78
C PHE A 268 -14.50 -7.96 -6.23
N ILE A 269 -15.14 -9.02 -6.73
CA ILE A 269 -14.96 -9.55 -8.08
C ILE A 269 -16.26 -10.19 -8.57
N HIS A 270 -16.47 -10.11 -9.88
CA HIS A 270 -17.51 -10.83 -10.60
C HIS A 270 -16.85 -12.03 -11.28
N ALA A 271 -17.36 -13.23 -11.05
CA ALA A 271 -16.80 -14.45 -11.61
C ALA A 271 -17.90 -15.38 -12.14
N ASP A 272 -17.78 -15.76 -13.41
CA ASP A 272 -18.60 -16.81 -14.04
C ASP A 272 -18.38 -18.17 -13.31
N PRO A 273 -19.41 -18.74 -12.66
CA PRO A 273 -19.29 -19.99 -11.90
C PRO A 273 -18.94 -21.20 -12.78
N ASP A 274 -19.34 -21.22 -14.05
CA ASP A 274 -19.13 -22.38 -14.92
C ASP A 274 -17.70 -22.43 -15.49
N LYS A 275 -17.04 -21.27 -15.57
CA LYS A 275 -15.70 -21.13 -16.18
C LYS A 275 -14.58 -20.88 -15.18
N HIS A 276 -14.92 -20.39 -13.99
CA HIS A 276 -13.93 -19.87 -13.03
C HIS A 276 -13.85 -20.64 -11.70
N ASP A 277 -14.21 -21.92 -11.67
CA ASP A 277 -14.15 -22.79 -10.47
C ASP A 277 -12.87 -22.63 -9.65
N TYR A 278 -11.70 -22.65 -10.31
CA TYR A 278 -10.41 -22.52 -9.63
C TYR A 278 -10.22 -21.15 -8.97
N LEU A 279 -10.68 -20.07 -9.62
CA LEU A 279 -10.61 -18.73 -9.09
C LEU A 279 -11.58 -18.57 -7.91
N ILE A 280 -12.81 -19.08 -8.02
CA ILE A 280 -13.81 -19.04 -6.96
C ILE A 280 -13.31 -19.78 -5.72
N SER A 281 -12.75 -20.99 -5.90
CA SER A 281 -12.12 -21.75 -4.81
C SER A 281 -10.98 -20.96 -4.15
N LEU A 282 -10.10 -20.34 -4.94
CA LEU A 282 -9.03 -19.48 -4.43
C LEU A 282 -9.59 -18.30 -3.62
N LEU A 283 -10.64 -17.64 -4.09
CA LEU A 283 -11.25 -16.50 -3.42
C LEU A 283 -11.87 -16.90 -2.07
N HIS A 284 -12.61 -18.01 -2.00
CA HIS A 284 -13.13 -18.52 -0.73
C HIS A 284 -12.04 -18.84 0.29
N ASP A 285 -10.94 -19.42 -0.18
CA ASP A 285 -9.73 -19.72 0.59
C ASP A 285 -9.10 -18.48 1.24
N PHE A 286 -9.33 -17.31 0.65
CA PHE A 286 -8.89 -15.99 1.09
C PHE A 286 -10.02 -15.13 1.70
N GLY A 287 -11.15 -15.74 2.02
CA GLY A 287 -12.21 -15.09 2.81
C GLY A 287 -13.24 -14.30 2.01
N PHE A 288 -13.30 -14.47 0.69
CA PHE A 288 -14.40 -13.91 -0.09
C PHE A 288 -15.70 -14.72 0.14
N GLU A 289 -16.79 -13.98 0.31
CA GLU A 289 -18.15 -14.48 0.54
C GLU A 289 -19.05 -14.11 -0.65
N GLU A 290 -20.01 -14.97 -0.96
CA GLU A 290 -21.00 -14.71 -2.01
C GLU A 290 -22.04 -13.69 -1.53
N ARG A 291 -22.34 -12.72 -2.39
CA ARG A 291 -23.34 -11.67 -2.13
C ARG A 291 -24.47 -11.64 -3.15
N GLY A 292 -24.57 -12.67 -3.99
CA GLY A 292 -25.58 -12.79 -5.04
C GLY A 292 -24.97 -12.75 -6.43
N THR A 293 -25.74 -12.28 -7.41
CA THR A 293 -25.36 -12.33 -8.82
C THR A 293 -25.45 -10.98 -9.52
N TYR A 294 -24.65 -10.82 -10.57
CA TYR A 294 -24.67 -9.69 -11.49
C TYR A 294 -24.49 -10.21 -12.91
N ALA A 295 -25.50 -10.07 -13.76
CA ALA A 295 -25.47 -10.55 -15.14
C ALA A 295 -25.05 -12.04 -15.27
N ASN A 296 -25.60 -12.90 -14.41
CA ASN A 296 -25.27 -14.33 -14.23
C ASN A 296 -23.90 -14.65 -13.60
N ASP A 297 -23.02 -13.67 -13.42
CA ASP A 297 -21.78 -13.88 -12.68
C ASP A 297 -22.04 -13.86 -11.17
N LEU A 298 -21.27 -14.67 -10.44
CA LEU A 298 -21.27 -14.67 -8.98
C LEU A 298 -20.53 -13.43 -8.46
N VAL A 299 -21.15 -12.74 -7.50
CA VAL A 299 -20.54 -11.58 -6.83
C VAL A 299 -19.86 -12.05 -5.56
N LEU A 300 -18.53 -12.05 -5.57
CA LEU A 300 -17.69 -12.44 -4.44
C LEU A 300 -17.11 -11.19 -3.79
N VAL A 301 -17.36 -11.02 -2.49
CA VAL A 301 -16.95 -9.86 -1.70
C VAL A 301 -16.14 -10.30 -0.49
N LYS A 302 -14.99 -9.65 -0.28
CA LYS A 302 -14.19 -9.78 0.94
C LYS A 302 -14.25 -8.46 1.74
N PRO A 303 -14.70 -8.49 3.00
CA PRO A 303 -14.51 -7.38 3.92
C PRO A 303 -13.02 -7.08 4.16
N HIS A 304 -12.65 -5.80 4.09
CA HIS A 304 -11.30 -5.31 4.33
C HIS A 304 -11.36 -4.07 5.24
N PRO A 305 -11.86 -4.21 6.49
CA PRO A 305 -12.08 -3.05 7.34
C PRO A 305 -10.77 -2.35 7.67
N ARG A 306 -10.79 -1.02 7.79
CA ARG A 306 -9.60 -0.22 8.15
C ARG A 306 -9.09 -0.54 9.56
N LEU A 307 -10.00 -0.85 10.47
CA LEU A 307 -9.70 -1.25 11.84
C LEU A 307 -10.06 -2.73 12.02
N ALA A 308 -9.24 -3.44 12.78
CA ALA A 308 -9.49 -4.83 13.13
C ALA A 308 -10.80 -4.96 13.92
N PRO A 309 -11.76 -5.80 13.49
CA PRO A 309 -13.00 -6.02 14.25
C PRO A 309 -12.71 -6.63 15.63
N THR A 310 -13.04 -5.91 16.71
CA THR A 310 -12.80 -6.39 18.09
C THR A 310 -13.87 -7.35 18.60
N ASP A 311 -15.10 -7.23 18.10
CA ASP A 311 -16.26 -7.93 18.66
C ASP A 311 -16.58 -9.24 17.90
N SER A 312 -15.64 -9.72 17.07
CA SER A 312 -15.84 -10.95 16.32
C SER A 312 -15.74 -12.17 17.23
N THR A 313 -16.80 -12.98 17.25
CA THR A 313 -16.82 -14.29 17.93
C THR A 313 -16.22 -15.41 17.07
N ALA A 314 -15.63 -15.08 15.92
CA ALA A 314 -15.05 -16.08 15.03
C ALA A 314 -13.80 -16.72 15.67
N GLU A 315 -13.63 -18.02 15.42
CA GLU A 315 -12.41 -18.74 15.78
C GLU A 315 -11.19 -18.04 15.15
N PRO A 316 -10.03 -18.00 15.82
CA PRO A 316 -8.86 -17.27 15.34
C PRO A 316 -8.44 -17.57 13.90
N SER A 317 -8.57 -18.84 13.46
CA SER A 317 -8.27 -19.29 12.10
C SER A 317 -9.28 -18.76 11.05
N ASP A 318 -10.56 -18.65 11.40
CA ASP A 318 -11.57 -18.09 10.52
C ASP A 318 -11.49 -16.56 10.48
N TYR A 319 -11.19 -15.94 11.63
CA TYR A 319 -10.96 -14.50 11.73
C TYR A 319 -9.87 -14.03 10.76
N ILE A 320 -8.68 -14.67 10.79
CA ILE A 320 -7.59 -14.29 9.88
C ILE A 320 -7.97 -14.52 8.42
N ARG A 321 -8.72 -15.59 8.11
CA ARG A 321 -9.18 -15.86 6.75
C ARG A 321 -10.10 -14.74 6.25
N ARG A 322 -11.08 -14.33 7.06
CA ARG A 322 -12.08 -13.33 6.71
C ARG A 322 -11.51 -11.91 6.66
N PHE A 323 -10.72 -11.54 7.67
CA PHE A 323 -10.25 -10.18 7.89
C PHE A 323 -8.77 -9.95 7.56
N PHE A 324 -8.10 -10.89 6.87
CA PHE A 324 -6.72 -10.71 6.41
C PHE A 324 -6.52 -9.31 5.80
N PRO A 325 -5.46 -8.55 6.18
CA PRO A 325 -4.31 -8.94 7.00
C PRO A 325 -4.50 -8.80 8.52
N HIS A 326 -5.70 -8.50 9.03
CA HIS A 326 -5.96 -8.41 10.47
C HIS A 326 -5.95 -9.79 11.12
N PHE A 327 -5.34 -9.88 12.31
CA PHE A 327 -5.24 -11.11 13.09
C PHE A 327 -5.53 -10.84 14.57
N ARG A 328 -6.01 -11.87 15.27
CA ARG A 328 -6.31 -11.78 16.71
C ARG A 328 -5.03 -11.80 17.53
N ARG A 329 -5.01 -10.99 18.59
CA ARG A 329 -3.86 -10.81 19.51
C ARG A 329 -4.24 -11.05 20.97
N ASP A 330 -5.51 -11.34 21.24
CA ASP A 330 -6.03 -11.55 22.59
C ASP A 330 -5.47 -12.83 23.24
N ALA A 331 -5.84 -13.04 24.51
CA ALA A 331 -5.33 -14.13 25.33
C ALA A 331 -5.72 -15.54 24.83
N GLN A 332 -6.68 -15.67 23.89
CA GLN A 332 -7.05 -16.96 23.31
C GLN A 332 -6.02 -17.45 22.29
N VAL A 333 -5.18 -16.55 21.77
CA VAL A 333 -4.19 -16.87 20.75
C VAL A 333 -2.81 -16.97 21.40
N GLN A 334 -2.07 -18.04 21.11
CA GLN A 334 -0.70 -18.20 21.59
C GLN A 334 0.28 -17.51 20.62
N LYS A 335 1.43 -17.08 21.15
CA LYS A 335 2.46 -16.38 20.39
C LYS A 335 3.75 -17.16 20.49
N PHE A 336 4.39 -17.42 19.36
CA PHE A 336 5.62 -18.20 19.28
C PHE A 336 6.73 -17.43 18.55
N LEU A 337 7.95 -17.57 19.04
CA LEU A 337 9.16 -17.09 18.39
C LEU A 337 9.86 -18.26 17.72
N ILE A 338 10.00 -18.22 16.40
CA ILE A 338 10.59 -19.26 15.57
C ILE A 338 11.96 -18.79 15.07
N PRO A 339 13.08 -19.40 15.53
CA PRO A 339 14.38 -19.14 14.95
C PRO A 339 14.49 -19.77 13.56
N ILE A 340 15.01 -19.02 12.60
CA ILE A 340 15.23 -19.46 11.23
C ILE A 340 16.64 -19.06 10.77
N GLN A 341 17.33 -19.95 10.07
CA GLN A 341 18.67 -19.68 9.53
C GLN A 341 18.60 -18.76 8.32
N PRO A 342 19.64 -17.94 8.07
CA PRO A 342 19.66 -16.98 6.97
C PRO A 342 19.27 -17.57 5.61
N ALA A 343 19.82 -18.73 5.22
CA ALA A 343 19.54 -19.35 3.92
C ALA A 343 18.06 -19.73 3.73
N PHE A 344 17.43 -20.31 4.75
CA PHE A 344 16.00 -20.64 4.72
C PHE A 344 15.13 -19.38 4.81
N HIS A 345 15.58 -18.37 5.55
CA HIS A 345 14.88 -17.09 5.68
C HIS A 345 14.79 -16.36 4.34
N GLU A 346 15.90 -16.21 3.62
CA GLU A 346 15.92 -15.55 2.30
C GLU A 346 15.06 -16.27 1.27
N THR A 347 14.97 -17.60 1.35
CA THR A 347 14.14 -18.40 0.44
C THR A 347 12.66 -18.32 0.81
N LEU A 348 12.33 -18.25 2.10
CA LEU A 348 10.94 -18.22 2.60
C LEU A 348 10.32 -16.83 2.47
N PHE A 349 11.16 -15.81 2.62
CA PHE A 349 10.80 -14.40 2.58
C PHE A 349 11.67 -13.65 1.53
N PRO A 350 11.57 -14.00 0.24
CA PRO A 350 12.37 -13.35 -0.79
C PRO A 350 11.99 -11.87 -1.00
N ASP A 351 10.78 -11.47 -0.57
CA ASP A 351 10.33 -10.07 -0.54
C ASP A 351 10.74 -9.32 0.73
N TYR A 352 11.44 -9.97 1.68
CA TYR A 352 12.05 -9.29 2.79
C TYR A 352 13.33 -8.57 2.34
N SER A 353 13.34 -7.24 2.50
CA SER A 353 14.52 -6.42 2.30
C SER A 353 14.77 -5.63 3.59
N PRO A 354 15.86 -5.92 4.33
CA PRO A 354 16.13 -5.27 5.62
C PRO A 354 16.38 -3.75 5.49
N GLN A 355 16.60 -3.26 4.27
CA GLN A 355 16.67 -1.86 3.83
C GLN A 355 16.60 -1.90 2.29
N GLN A 356 15.98 -0.91 1.63
CA GLN A 356 15.73 -0.76 0.18
C GLN A 356 16.95 -0.93 -0.78
N GLN A 357 17.69 -2.04 -0.72
CA GLN A 357 18.96 -2.23 -1.42
C GLN A 357 19.19 -3.68 -1.88
N ARG A 358 18.20 -4.29 -2.56
CA ARG A 358 18.53 -5.35 -3.52
C ARG A 358 17.99 -4.95 -4.89
N LEU A 359 18.91 -4.56 -5.78
CA LEU A 359 18.69 -4.27 -7.21
C LEU A 359 18.38 -5.53 -8.03
N PHE A 360 18.44 -6.71 -7.41
CA PHE A 360 18.14 -8.00 -8.04
C PHE A 360 17.24 -8.80 -7.11
N GLY A 361 15.97 -8.93 -7.48
CA GLY A 361 15.05 -9.87 -6.84
C GLY A 361 15.45 -11.30 -7.20
N MET A 362 15.59 -12.18 -6.21
CA MET A 362 15.73 -13.60 -6.48
C MET A 362 14.38 -14.13 -7.00
N ALA A 363 14.38 -14.66 -8.22
CA ALA A 363 13.22 -15.25 -8.87
C ALA A 363 12.85 -16.58 -8.20
N GLY A 364 11.96 -16.53 -7.20
CA GLY A 364 11.40 -17.70 -6.54
C GLY A 364 9.88 -17.63 -6.43
N ASN A 365 9.19 -18.71 -6.77
CA ASN A 365 7.72 -18.78 -6.71
C ASN A 365 7.15 -18.74 -5.28
N VAL A 366 7.99 -18.94 -4.25
CA VAL A 366 7.58 -18.94 -2.83
C VAL A 366 7.17 -17.51 -2.39
N GLY A 367 7.88 -16.48 -2.86
CA GLY A 367 7.57 -15.07 -2.55
C GLY A 367 6.21 -14.58 -3.05
N ASN A 368 5.65 -15.30 -4.02
CA ASN A 368 4.34 -15.03 -4.60
C ASN A 368 3.20 -15.44 -3.66
N ALA A 369 3.44 -16.37 -2.74
CA ALA A 369 2.42 -16.93 -1.87
C ALA A 369 2.18 -16.06 -0.63
N ILE A 370 0.93 -16.05 -0.16
CA ILE A 370 0.59 -15.57 1.19
C ILE A 370 0.66 -16.74 2.17
N LYS A 371 0.22 -17.92 1.74
CA LYS A 371 0.26 -19.16 2.51
C LYS A 371 1.61 -19.84 2.32
N LEU A 372 2.41 -19.90 3.37
CA LEU A 372 3.76 -20.47 3.41
C LEU A 372 3.81 -21.68 4.34
N ALA A 373 4.88 -22.48 4.21
CA ALA A 373 5.12 -23.68 4.99
C ALA A 373 6.53 -23.63 5.61
N TYR A 374 6.61 -23.88 6.91
CA TYR A 374 7.86 -24.03 7.64
C TYR A 374 7.94 -25.42 8.27
N LEU A 375 9.03 -26.14 7.99
CA LEU A 375 9.28 -27.47 8.52
C LEU A 375 10.36 -27.39 9.60
N CYS A 376 10.16 -28.12 10.70
CA CYS A 376 11.16 -28.18 11.78
C CYS A 376 11.06 -29.46 12.63
N HIS A 377 12.07 -29.66 13.48
CA HIS A 377 12.10 -30.69 14.53
C HIS A 377 12.07 -30.08 15.94
N ALA A 378 11.56 -28.85 16.08
CA ALA A 378 11.46 -28.19 17.38
C ALA A 378 10.71 -29.08 18.39
N PRO A 379 10.99 -29.05 19.70
CA PRO A 379 10.36 -29.97 20.66
C PRO A 379 8.87 -29.67 20.94
N THR A 380 8.41 -28.43 20.72
CA THR A 380 7.04 -28.00 21.06
C THR A 380 5.96 -28.61 20.18
N ASN A 381 4.91 -29.18 20.77
CA ASN A 381 3.68 -29.62 20.08
C ASN A 381 2.50 -28.69 20.35
N ALA A 382 2.73 -27.56 21.01
CA ALA A 382 1.68 -26.71 21.54
C ALA A 382 1.15 -25.68 20.51
N ILE A 383 1.48 -25.81 19.23
CA ILE A 383 1.08 -24.84 18.21
C ILE A 383 -0.28 -25.25 17.64
N HIS A 384 -1.22 -24.31 17.59
CA HIS A 384 -2.57 -24.52 17.11
C HIS A 384 -2.90 -23.57 15.94
N PRO A 385 -3.87 -23.92 15.07
CA PRO A 385 -4.40 -22.99 14.08
C PRO A 385 -4.87 -21.67 14.71
N GLY A 386 -4.48 -20.56 14.10
CA GLY A 386 -4.76 -19.20 14.58
C GLY A 386 -3.66 -18.61 15.47
N ASP A 387 -2.71 -19.41 15.95
CA ASP A 387 -1.57 -18.90 16.73
C ASP A 387 -0.67 -17.97 15.91
N VAL A 388 -0.05 -17.00 16.58
CA VAL A 388 0.85 -16.04 15.96
C VAL A 388 2.28 -16.56 16.04
N VAL A 389 3.01 -16.45 14.92
CA VAL A 389 4.42 -16.81 14.81
C VAL A 389 5.25 -15.60 14.42
N LEU A 390 6.32 -15.35 15.16
CA LEU A 390 7.35 -14.34 14.91
C LEU A 390 8.60 -15.05 14.41
N PHE A 391 9.08 -14.68 13.22
CA PHE A 391 10.29 -15.26 12.65
C PHE A 391 11.52 -14.44 13.05
N TYR A 392 12.47 -15.11 13.71
CA TYR A 392 13.74 -14.55 14.15
C TYR A 392 14.89 -15.06 13.27
N ARG A 393 15.48 -14.18 12.46
CA ARG A 393 16.64 -14.51 11.62
C ARG A 393 17.88 -14.65 12.50
N THR A 394 18.47 -15.84 12.48
CA THR A 394 19.62 -16.19 13.31
C THR A 394 20.95 -15.84 12.63
N GLU A 395 22.06 -15.96 13.36
CA GLU A 395 23.45 -15.83 12.87
C GLU A 395 23.89 -14.44 12.43
N ASP A 396 23.31 -13.89 11.35
CA ASP A 396 23.74 -12.63 10.74
C ASP A 396 23.01 -11.42 11.34
N GLU A 397 21.72 -11.26 11.04
CA GLU A 397 20.92 -10.09 11.39
C GLU A 397 20.48 -10.12 12.87
N LYS A 398 20.25 -11.32 13.41
CA LYS A 398 19.82 -11.55 14.80
C LYS A 398 18.63 -10.65 15.17
N SER A 399 17.58 -10.68 14.37
CA SER A 399 16.41 -9.81 14.51
C SER A 399 15.11 -10.57 14.25
N ILE A 400 14.00 -10.09 14.82
CA ILE A 400 12.66 -10.49 14.41
C ILE A 400 12.29 -9.70 13.17
N THR A 401 11.99 -10.40 12.09
CA THR A 401 11.81 -9.79 10.76
C THR A 401 10.37 -9.81 10.27
N SER A 402 9.62 -10.85 10.64
CA SER A 402 8.34 -11.18 9.99
C SER A 402 7.36 -11.76 10.99
N ILE A 403 6.07 -11.53 10.72
CA ILE A 403 4.97 -12.06 11.51
C ILE A 403 4.00 -12.84 10.62
N GLY A 404 3.58 -14.00 11.11
CA GLY A 404 2.59 -14.85 10.46
C GLY A 404 1.57 -15.42 11.43
N VAL A 405 0.51 -16.00 10.88
CA VAL A 405 -0.54 -16.69 11.63
C VAL A 405 -0.66 -18.12 11.14
N VAL A 406 -0.70 -19.08 12.05
CA VAL A 406 -0.76 -20.51 11.72
C VAL A 406 -2.10 -20.84 11.09
N ASP A 407 -2.08 -21.39 9.88
CA ASP A 407 -3.25 -21.96 9.21
C ASP A 407 -3.48 -23.41 9.65
N ARG A 408 -2.40 -24.20 9.74
CA ARG A 408 -2.44 -25.63 10.08
C ARG A 408 -1.12 -26.08 10.69
N PHE A 409 -1.20 -27.00 11.65
CA PHE A 409 -0.03 -27.61 12.27
C PHE A 409 -0.18 -29.13 12.22
N GLU A 410 0.80 -29.83 11.65
CA GLU A 410 0.82 -31.29 11.59
C GLU A 410 2.18 -31.86 11.99
N ILE A 411 2.16 -33.11 12.49
CA ILE A 411 3.36 -33.88 12.79
C ILE A 411 3.33 -35.12 11.90
N LEU A 412 4.27 -35.20 10.97
CA LEU A 412 4.32 -36.21 9.93
C LEU A 412 5.73 -36.82 9.86
N ASP A 413 5.81 -38.08 9.47
CA ASP A 413 7.03 -38.84 9.21
C ASP A 413 7.05 -39.46 7.80
N ASP A 414 6.06 -39.09 6.97
CA ASP A 414 5.90 -39.55 5.60
C ASP A 414 6.25 -38.43 4.63
N ALA A 415 7.33 -38.60 3.87
CA ALA A 415 7.83 -37.62 2.92
C ALA A 415 6.80 -37.27 1.83
N ALA A 416 6.03 -38.25 1.35
CA ALA A 416 5.03 -38.03 0.31
C ALA A 416 3.85 -37.22 0.85
N LYS A 417 3.40 -37.50 2.08
CA LYS A 417 2.37 -36.69 2.75
C LYS A 417 2.86 -35.27 3.04
N ILE A 418 4.09 -35.12 3.52
CA ILE A 418 4.69 -33.80 3.77
C ILE A 418 4.76 -33.02 2.45
N ALA A 419 5.35 -33.61 1.40
CA ALA A 419 5.49 -32.97 0.09
C ALA A 419 4.13 -32.58 -0.52
N SER A 420 3.10 -33.42 -0.36
CA SER A 420 1.73 -33.10 -0.78
C SER A 420 1.13 -31.92 0.01
N LEU A 421 1.32 -31.92 1.33
CA LEU A 421 0.77 -30.90 2.23
C LEU A 421 1.42 -29.53 2.03
N VAL A 422 2.74 -29.50 1.90
CA VAL A 422 3.50 -28.25 1.75
C VAL A 422 3.57 -27.80 0.31
N SER A 423 3.56 -28.74 -0.65
CA SER A 423 3.57 -28.49 -2.10
C SER A 423 4.48 -27.30 -2.46
N ARG A 424 3.97 -26.31 -3.19
CA ARG A 424 4.70 -25.09 -3.59
C ARG A 424 4.76 -23.98 -2.51
N ARG A 425 4.44 -24.29 -1.25
CA ARG A 425 4.45 -23.34 -0.12
C ARG A 425 5.73 -23.43 0.72
N THR A 426 6.62 -24.36 0.40
CA THR A 426 7.85 -24.64 1.17
C THR A 426 9.11 -24.17 0.46
N VAL A 427 10.17 -23.96 1.25
CA VAL A 427 11.53 -23.69 0.78
C VAL A 427 12.39 -24.94 0.61
N TYR A 428 11.91 -26.08 1.10
CA TYR A 428 12.68 -27.31 1.11
C TYR A 428 12.48 -28.08 -0.20
N ALA A 429 13.59 -28.51 -0.81
CA ALA A 429 13.56 -29.42 -1.95
C ALA A 429 13.10 -30.83 -1.53
N LEU A 430 12.70 -31.67 -2.49
CA LEU A 430 12.11 -32.98 -2.20
C LEU A 430 13.08 -33.90 -1.44
N ASP A 431 14.35 -33.89 -1.81
CA ASP A 431 15.44 -34.61 -1.13
C ASP A 431 15.61 -34.14 0.33
N GLN A 432 15.50 -32.83 0.58
CA GLN A 432 15.51 -32.28 1.93
C GLN A 432 14.27 -32.71 2.73
N ILE A 433 13.08 -32.74 2.10
CA ILE A 433 11.85 -33.22 2.74
C ILE A 433 11.98 -34.70 3.09
N GLU A 434 12.53 -35.53 2.19
CA GLU A 434 12.80 -36.95 2.42
C GLU A 434 13.76 -37.16 3.60
N GLU A 435 14.83 -36.36 3.67
CA GLU A 435 15.76 -36.41 4.81
C GLU A 435 15.08 -36.01 6.12
N MET A 436 14.29 -34.94 6.11
CA MET A 436 13.57 -34.48 7.30
C MET A 436 12.54 -35.53 7.77
N ALA A 437 11.82 -36.14 6.84
CA ALA A 437 10.78 -37.13 7.11
C ALA A 437 11.29 -38.40 7.80
N LYS A 438 12.60 -38.70 7.76
CA LYS A 438 13.21 -39.79 8.55
C LYS A 438 12.93 -39.68 10.05
N ARG A 439 12.55 -38.50 10.53
CA ARG A 439 12.09 -38.25 11.89
C ARG A 439 10.73 -37.57 11.84
N LYS A 440 9.99 -37.64 12.95
CA LYS A 440 8.74 -36.89 13.14
C LYS A 440 9.00 -35.39 12.92
N THR A 441 8.55 -34.91 11.77
CA THR A 441 8.73 -33.55 11.27
C THR A 441 7.46 -32.76 11.49
N LYS A 442 7.62 -31.54 12.01
CA LYS A 442 6.53 -30.61 12.25
C LYS A 442 6.37 -29.73 11.04
N VAL A 443 5.17 -29.73 10.49
CA VAL A 443 4.79 -28.91 9.35
C VAL A 443 3.88 -27.79 9.85
N ILE A 444 4.38 -26.56 9.77
CA ILE A 444 3.64 -25.35 10.14
C ILE A 444 3.23 -24.66 8.84
N LEU A 445 1.96 -24.77 8.46
CA LEU A 445 1.39 -23.93 7.41
C LEU A 445 0.92 -22.62 8.05
N PHE A 446 1.29 -21.48 7.47
CA PHE A 446 0.99 -20.17 8.02
C PHE A 446 0.71 -19.14 6.92
N ARG A 447 -0.05 -18.10 7.24
CA ARG A 447 -0.20 -16.90 6.41
C ARG A 447 0.81 -15.87 6.84
N LEU A 448 1.66 -15.43 5.93
CA LEU A 448 2.52 -14.27 6.16
C LEU A 448 1.64 -13.02 6.21
N VAL A 449 1.61 -12.35 7.37
CA VAL A 449 0.84 -11.12 7.54
C VAL A 449 1.65 -9.94 7.01
N GLU A 450 2.89 -9.79 7.49
CA GLU A 450 3.80 -8.74 7.04
C GLU A 450 5.25 -9.02 7.43
N HIS A 451 6.14 -8.23 6.83
CA HIS A 451 7.47 -7.97 7.37
C HIS A 451 7.41 -6.74 8.29
N LEU A 452 8.11 -6.81 9.42
CA LEU A 452 8.18 -5.71 10.37
C LEU A 452 8.96 -4.55 9.74
N PRO A 453 8.42 -3.31 9.77
CA PRO A 453 9.10 -2.17 9.14
C PRO A 453 10.43 -1.84 9.82
N HIS A 454 10.52 -2.10 11.13
CA HIS A 454 11.77 -2.06 11.89
C HIS A 454 12.03 -3.46 12.48
N PRO A 455 12.98 -4.22 11.94
CA PRO A 455 13.36 -5.51 12.53
C PRO A 455 13.83 -5.34 13.97
N VAL A 456 13.31 -6.16 14.89
CA VAL A 456 13.61 -6.03 16.32
C VAL A 456 14.85 -6.84 16.66
N SER A 457 15.97 -6.17 16.88
CA SER A 457 17.27 -6.82 17.15
C SER A 457 17.28 -7.59 18.47
N TYR A 458 18.14 -8.60 18.55
CA TYR A 458 18.35 -9.41 19.74
C TYR A 458 18.74 -8.59 20.96
N ASP A 459 19.55 -7.55 20.78
CA ASP A 459 19.95 -6.64 21.87
C ASP A 459 18.75 -5.87 22.40
N ARG A 460 17.83 -5.45 21.53
CA ARG A 460 16.57 -4.85 21.94
C ARG A 460 15.68 -5.84 22.68
N LEU A 461 15.58 -7.08 22.19
CA LEU A 461 14.80 -8.14 22.87
C LEU A 461 15.34 -8.43 24.28
N LYS A 462 16.66 -8.42 24.46
CA LYS A 462 17.30 -8.58 25.77
C LYS A 462 17.02 -7.38 26.68
N LEU A 463 17.21 -6.17 26.18
CA LEU A 463 16.98 -4.94 26.94
C LEU A 463 15.55 -4.86 27.47
N GLU A 464 14.57 -5.25 26.64
CA GLU A 464 13.16 -5.26 26.99
C GLU A 464 12.72 -6.46 27.84
N SER A 465 13.68 -7.34 28.20
CA SER A 465 13.46 -8.59 28.93
C SER A 465 12.46 -9.53 28.24
N ILE A 466 12.39 -9.47 26.91
CA ILE A 466 11.56 -10.37 26.08
C ILE A 466 12.22 -11.74 25.99
N VAL A 467 13.55 -11.79 25.92
CA VAL A 467 14.34 -13.01 25.93
C VAL A 467 15.46 -12.94 26.97
N THR A 468 15.71 -14.04 27.66
CA THR A 468 16.72 -14.16 28.71
C THR A 468 18.01 -14.86 28.25
N GLY A 469 18.02 -15.41 27.03
CA GLY A 469 19.13 -16.19 26.50
C GLY A 469 19.02 -16.48 25.00
N PRO A 470 19.97 -17.22 24.43
CA PRO A 470 20.04 -17.48 22.98
C PRO A 470 18.78 -18.17 22.48
N ILE A 471 18.28 -17.79 21.30
CA ILE A 471 17.05 -18.33 20.71
C ILE A 471 17.43 -19.47 19.76
N GLN A 472 17.47 -20.70 20.28
CA GLN A 472 17.89 -21.91 19.54
C GLN A 472 16.73 -22.84 19.18
N SER A 473 15.54 -22.63 19.74
CA SER A 473 14.34 -23.43 19.49
C SER A 473 13.09 -22.56 19.53
N ILE A 474 11.97 -23.10 19.05
CA ILE A 474 10.68 -22.40 19.12
C ILE A 474 10.30 -22.17 20.57
N ARG A 475 10.01 -20.92 20.93
CA ARG A 475 9.63 -20.50 22.29
C ARG A 475 8.29 -19.81 22.31
N LYS A 476 7.51 -20.04 23.37
CA LYS A 476 6.29 -19.27 23.60
C LYS A 476 6.66 -17.88 24.13
N VAL A 477 5.95 -16.86 23.66
CA VAL A 477 6.09 -15.46 24.02
C VAL A 477 4.84 -15.04 24.80
N SER A 478 5.01 -14.30 25.90
CA SER A 478 3.88 -13.76 26.67
C SER A 478 3.23 -12.59 25.93
N ASP A 479 1.97 -12.28 26.23
CA ASP A 479 1.25 -11.16 25.61
C ASP A 479 1.98 -9.83 25.83
N VAL A 480 2.50 -9.61 27.05
CA VAL A 480 3.30 -8.43 27.38
C VAL A 480 4.55 -8.34 26.51
N ALA A 481 5.29 -9.44 26.37
CA ALA A 481 6.48 -9.47 25.53
C ALA A 481 6.15 -9.26 24.05
N PHE A 482 5.05 -9.84 23.57
CA PHE A 482 4.56 -9.65 22.21
C PHE A 482 4.20 -8.20 21.90
N SER A 483 3.47 -7.53 22.81
CA SER A 483 3.16 -6.09 22.68
C SER A 483 4.42 -5.23 22.62
N LYS A 484 5.44 -5.56 23.42
CA LYS A 484 6.74 -4.86 23.36
C LYS A 484 7.47 -5.06 22.04
N VAL A 485 7.41 -6.28 21.45
CA VAL A 485 7.99 -6.54 20.11
C VAL A 485 7.30 -5.66 19.07
N LEU A 486 5.97 -5.61 19.05
CA LEU A 486 5.23 -4.80 18.08
C LEU A 486 5.53 -3.30 18.23
N ALA A 487 5.55 -2.80 19.47
CA ALA A 487 5.91 -1.41 19.75
C ALA A 487 7.34 -1.08 19.28
N ALA A 488 8.31 -1.96 19.54
CA ALA A 488 9.69 -1.81 19.07
C ALA A 488 9.81 -1.86 17.53
N ALA A 489 8.90 -2.57 16.87
CA ALA A 489 8.82 -2.64 15.41
C ALA A 489 8.11 -1.42 14.79
N GLY A 490 7.45 -0.57 15.59
CA GLY A 490 6.64 0.56 15.11
C GLY A 490 5.24 0.16 14.65
N ARG A 491 4.62 -0.81 15.33
CA ARG A 491 3.35 -1.46 14.95
C ARG A 491 2.32 -1.50 16.08
#